data_AF-A0A1I1A3V2-F1
#
_entry.id   AF-A0A1I1A3V2-F1
#
_cell.length_a   1.000
_cell.length_b   1.000
_cell.length_c   1.000
_cell.angle_alpha   90.00
_cell.angle_beta   90.00
_cell.angle_gamma   90.00
#
_symmetry.space_group_name_H-M   'P 1'
#
loop_
_entity.id
_entity.type
_entity.pdbx_description
1 polymer ?
#
loop_
_entity_poly.entity_id
_entity_poly.type
_entity_poly.pdbx_seq_one_letter_code
_entity_poly.pdbx_strand_id
1 'polypeptide(L)'
;MSAWLSVTKAVLPYVSDIISVAVPVFTRRKGNTEESQIQILQQQVSELQVASLQNVGDIKALAEQLKTALPLLEQETQRVDAKLQRANLLCGLALGVGVLALVVALIALLSK
;
A
#
# COMPACT_ATOMS: atom_id res chain seq x y z
N MET A 1 -7.45 6.12 12.42
CA MET A 1 -7.78 5.74 11.02
C MET A 1 -6.83 6.49 10.09
N SER A 2 -5.70 5.87 9.74
CA SER A 2 -4.70 6.45 8.82
C SER A 2 -3.66 5.39 8.42
N ALA A 3 -4.08 4.12 8.32
CA ALA A 3 -3.18 3.03 7.90
C ALA A 3 -2.59 3.31 6.50
N TRP A 4 -3.39 3.90 5.61
CA TRP A 4 -2.94 4.33 4.27
C TRP A 4 -1.80 5.36 4.30
N LEU A 5 -1.76 6.29 5.26
CA LEU A 5 -0.70 7.29 5.38
C LEU A 5 0.65 6.71 5.86
N SER A 6 0.60 5.63 6.64
CA SER A 6 1.83 4.94 7.07
C SER A 6 2.42 4.09 5.94
N VAL A 7 1.55 3.44 5.16
CA VAL A 7 1.97 2.67 3.98
C VAL A 7 2.57 3.60 2.91
N THR A 8 1.96 4.75 2.63
CA THR A 8 2.52 5.70 1.65
C THR A 8 3.88 6.24 2.06
N LYS A 9 4.11 6.55 3.35
CA LYS A 9 5.43 6.95 3.85
C LYS A 9 6.49 5.85 3.72
N ALA A 10 6.12 4.59 3.94
CA ALA A 10 7.05 3.47 3.83
C ALA A 10 7.42 3.15 2.37
N VAL A 11 6.49 3.36 1.43
CA VAL A 11 6.71 3.10 0.00
C VAL A 11 7.35 4.28 -0.73
N LEU A 12 7.16 5.51 -0.26
CA LEU A 12 7.68 6.76 -0.85
C LEU A 12 9.18 6.72 -1.26
N PRO A 13 10.13 6.20 -0.45
CA PRO A 13 11.54 6.14 -0.85
C PRO A 13 11.79 5.17 -2.02
N TYR A 14 10.98 4.12 -2.16
CA TYR A 14 11.12 3.13 -3.25
C TYR A 14 10.47 3.59 -4.55
N VAL A 15 9.53 4.53 -4.51
CA VAL A 15 8.91 5.11 -5.72
C VAL A 15 9.97 5.81 -6.59
N SER A 16 10.96 6.47 -5.98
CA SER A 16 12.04 7.12 -6.73
C SER A 16 12.92 6.12 -7.49
N ASP A 17 13.26 4.98 -6.86
CA ASP A 17 14.05 3.92 -7.51
C ASP A 17 13.25 3.23 -8.62
N ILE A 18 11.96 3.00 -8.40
CA ILE A 18 11.06 2.42 -9.43
C ILE A 18 10.96 3.36 -10.64
N ILE A 19 10.81 4.67 -10.42
CA ILE A 19 10.80 5.64 -11.52
C ILE A 19 12.15 5.65 -12.24
N SER A 20 13.27 5.55 -11.53
CA SER A 20 14.61 5.55 -12.15
C SER A 20 14.87 4.33 -13.03
N VAL A 21 14.29 3.17 -12.72
CA VAL A 21 14.38 1.95 -13.55
C VAL A 21 13.39 1.98 -14.71
N ALA A 22 12.24 2.63 -14.54
CA ALA A 22 11.18 2.73 -15.54
C ALA A 22 11.33 3.89 -16.52
N VAL A 23 12.29 4.81 -16.31
CA VAL A 23 12.58 5.85 -17.30
C VAL A 23 13.36 5.20 -18.46
N PRO A 24 12.75 5.10 -19.66
CA PRO A 24 13.46 4.58 -20.81
C PRO A 24 14.68 5.47 -21.09
N VAL A 25 15.84 4.84 -21.24
CA VAL A 25 17.09 5.49 -21.69
C VAL A 25 16.93 5.79 -23.18
N PHE A 26 15.99 6.64 -23.55
CA PHE A 26 15.88 7.13 -24.92
C PHE A 26 17.15 7.92 -25.21
N THR A 27 18.02 7.32 -26.00
CA THR A 27 19.32 7.91 -26.32
C THR A 27 19.10 9.30 -26.94
N ARG A 28 19.51 10.37 -26.25
CA ARG A 28 19.43 11.75 -26.74
C ARG A 28 20.64 12.07 -27.65
N ARG A 29 20.31 12.33 -28.92
CA ARG A 29 21.05 12.87 -30.08
C ARG A 29 22.50 13.40 -29.88
N LYS A 30 23.39 12.99 -30.79
CA LYS A 30 24.50 13.82 -31.31
C LYS A 30 24.74 13.51 -32.80
N GLY A 31 23.97 14.15 -33.71
CA GLY A 31 24.10 13.97 -35.17
C GLY A 31 23.10 14.85 -35.95
N ASN A 32 23.56 15.52 -37.02
CA ASN A 32 22.85 16.64 -37.68
C ASN A 32 22.55 16.41 -39.18
N THR A 33 22.49 15.15 -39.66
CA THR A 33 22.20 14.79 -41.06
C THR A 33 20.93 13.93 -41.17
N GLU A 34 20.15 14.04 -42.26
CA GLU A 34 18.87 13.33 -42.44
C GLU A 34 18.98 11.79 -42.32
N GLU A 35 20.04 11.19 -42.88
CA GLU A 35 20.32 9.75 -42.74
C GLU A 35 20.53 9.33 -41.27
N SER A 36 21.17 10.19 -40.48
CA SER A 36 21.35 9.96 -39.04
C SER A 36 20.03 10.06 -38.27
N GLN A 37 19.06 10.86 -38.74
CA GLN A 37 17.75 10.96 -38.11
C GLN A 37 16.92 9.69 -38.30
N ILE A 38 16.95 9.08 -39.49
CA ILE A 38 16.23 7.83 -39.77
C ILE A 38 16.81 6.67 -38.95
N GLN A 39 18.14 6.57 -38.84
CA GLN A 39 18.78 5.57 -37.98
C GLN A 39 18.45 5.77 -36.49
N ILE A 40 18.41 7.02 -36.01
CA ILE A 40 18.02 7.33 -34.62
C ILE A 40 16.57 6.94 -34.36
N LEU A 41 15.64 7.19 -35.30
CA LEU A 41 14.24 6.79 -35.14
C LEU A 41 14.07 5.27 -35.10
N GLN A 42 14.80 4.54 -35.95
CA GLN A 42 14.79 3.07 -35.89
C GLN A 42 15.34 2.54 -34.56
N GLN A 43 16.43 3.13 -34.06
CA GLN A 43 16.99 2.80 -32.74
C GLN A 43 15.98 3.05 -31.63
N GLN A 44 15.31 4.21 -31.62
CA GLN A 44 14.31 4.56 -30.60
C GLN A 44 13.06 3.66 -30.67
N VAL A 45 12.62 3.26 -31.86
CA VAL A 45 11.51 2.30 -32.01
C VAL A 45 11.90 0.93 -31.46
N SER A 46 13.13 0.48 -31.71
CA SER A 46 13.64 -0.77 -31.12
C SER A 46 13.72 -0.68 -29.60
N GLU A 47 14.26 0.41 -29.05
CA GLU A 47 14.32 0.67 -27.61
C GLU A 47 12.92 0.70 -26.98
N LEU A 48 11.94 1.37 -27.63
CA LEU A 48 10.54 1.42 -27.20
C LEU A 48 9.90 0.02 -27.18
N GLN A 49 10.14 -0.79 -28.21
CA GLN A 49 9.58 -2.14 -28.30
C GLN A 49 10.14 -3.05 -27.21
N VAL A 50 11.45 -2.98 -26.96
CA VAL A 50 12.11 -3.74 -25.89
C VAL A 50 11.59 -3.32 -24.51
N ALA A 51 11.51 -2.01 -24.24
CA ALA A 51 10.98 -1.49 -22.98
C ALA A 51 9.51 -1.88 -22.77
N SER A 52 8.69 -1.83 -23.82
CA SER A 52 7.28 -2.23 -23.75
C SER A 52 7.10 -3.73 -23.44
N LEU A 53 7.88 -4.59 -24.10
CA LEU A 53 7.86 -6.04 -23.82
C LEU A 53 8.32 -6.36 -22.40
N GLN A 54 9.35 -5.67 -21.92
CA GLN A 54 9.85 -5.83 -20.56
C GLN A 54 8.83 -5.37 -19.51
N ASN A 55 8.20 -4.21 -19.71
CA ASN A 55 7.15 -3.71 -18.83
C ASN A 55 5.95 -4.67 -18.73
N VAL A 56 5.56 -5.32 -19.83
CA VAL A 56 4.48 -6.33 -19.80
C VAL A 56 4.87 -7.53 -18.92
N GLY A 57 6.13 -7.96 -18.97
CA GLY A 57 6.67 -8.99 -18.09
C GLY A 57 6.65 -8.58 -16.62
N ASP A 58 7.12 -7.36 -16.33
CA ASP A 58 7.19 -6.83 -14.97
C ASP A 58 5.80 -6.60 -14.35
N ILE A 59 4.83 -6.12 -15.14
CA ILE A 59 3.42 -5.99 -14.70
C ILE A 59 2.84 -7.36 -14.36
N LYS A 60 3.13 -8.39 -15.17
CA LYS A 60 2.67 -9.75 -14.89
C LYS A 60 3.29 -10.30 -13.61
N ALA A 61 4.59 -10.13 -13.43
CA ALA A 61 5.29 -10.53 -12.21
C ALA A 61 4.73 -9.81 -10.98
N LEU A 62 4.46 -8.50 -11.08
CA LEU A 62 3.83 -7.70 -10.03
C LEU A 62 2.42 -8.21 -9.71
N ALA A 63 1.63 -8.57 -10.73
CA ALA A 63 0.29 -9.13 -10.53
C ALA A 63 0.33 -10.49 -9.83
N GLU A 64 1.30 -11.35 -10.16
CA GLU A 64 1.51 -12.64 -9.48
C GLU A 64 1.95 -12.46 -8.01
N GLN A 65 2.86 -11.52 -7.76
CA GLN A 65 3.28 -11.17 -6.40
C GLN A 65 2.11 -10.60 -5.60
N LEU A 66 1.29 -9.73 -6.19
CA LEU A 66 0.10 -9.17 -5.55
C LEU A 66 -0.93 -10.25 -5.23
N LYS A 67 -1.18 -11.19 -6.14
CA LYS A 67 -2.09 -12.32 -5.92
C LYS A 67 -1.65 -13.18 -4.74
N THR A 68 -0.33 -13.34 -4.55
CA THR A 68 0.23 -14.08 -3.42
C THR A 68 0.20 -13.28 -2.11
N ALA A 69 0.36 -11.95 -2.18
CA ALA A 69 0.39 -11.08 -1.01
C ALA A 69 -1.01 -10.75 -0.44
N LEU A 70 -2.04 -10.67 -1.29
CA LEU A 70 -3.43 -10.42 -0.90
C LEU A 70 -3.95 -11.34 0.23
N PRO A 71 -3.84 -12.68 0.15
CA PRO A 71 -4.35 -13.56 1.20
C PRO A 71 -3.60 -13.40 2.54
N LEU A 72 -2.32 -13.04 2.51
CA LEU A 72 -1.55 -12.74 3.72
C LEU A 72 -2.06 -11.45 4.39
N LEU A 73 -2.42 -10.45 3.58
CA LEU A 73 -2.96 -9.19 4.07
C LEU A 73 -4.38 -9.35 4.66
N GLU A 74 -5.23 -10.17 4.02
CA GLU A 74 -6.56 -10.51 4.55
C GLU A 74 -6.48 -11.20 5.91
N GLN A 75 -5.53 -12.14 6.07
CA GLN A 75 -5.34 -12.87 7.32
C GLN A 75 -4.93 -11.94 8.48
N GLU A 76 -4.05 -10.97 8.21
CA GLU A 76 -3.63 -9.99 9.23
C GLU A 76 -4.77 -9.03 9.60
N THR A 77 -5.61 -8.66 8.64
CA THR A 77 -6.78 -7.80 8.89
C THR A 77 -7.79 -8.50 9.81
N GLN A 78 -8.08 -9.78 9.56
CA GLN A 78 -8.99 -10.58 10.41
C GLN A 78 -8.48 -10.74 11.86
N ARG A 79 -7.16 -10.82 12.05
CA ARG A 79 -6.54 -10.91 13.39
C ARG A 79 -6.67 -9.62 14.19
N VAL A 80 -6.60 -8.47 13.51
CA VAL A 80 -6.78 -7.15 14.16
C VAL A 80 -8.22 -6.96 14.61
N ASP A 81 -9.19 -7.32 13.78
CA ASP A 81 -10.62 -7.20 14.11
C ASP A 81 -11.01 -8.07 15.32
N ALA A 82 -10.49 -9.30 15.40
CA ALA A 82 -10.76 -10.18 16.53
C ALA A 82 -10.23 -9.63 17.87
N LYS A 83 -9.07 -8.94 17.85
CA LYS A 83 -8.52 -8.30 19.05
C LYS A 83 -9.33 -7.07 19.46
N LEU A 84 -9.76 -6.27 18.49
CA LEU A 84 -10.61 -5.10 18.74
C LEU A 84 -11.97 -5.50 19.32
N GLN A 85 -12.61 -6.54 18.79
CA GLN A 85 -13.88 -7.05 19.34
C GLN A 85 -13.74 -7.49 20.80
N ARG A 86 -12.67 -8.23 21.13
CA ARG A 86 -12.41 -8.65 22.52
C ARG A 86 -12.16 -7.45 23.44
N ALA A 87 -11.36 -6.48 23.00
CA ALA A 87 -11.09 -5.27 23.76
C ALA A 87 -12.38 -4.46 24.01
N ASN A 88 -13.24 -4.34 22.99
CA ASN A 88 -14.49 -3.60 23.10
C ASN A 88 -15.48 -4.27 24.07
N LEU A 89 -15.52 -5.61 24.06
CA LEU A 89 -16.36 -6.40 24.98
C LEU A 89 -15.89 -6.23 26.44
N LEU A 90 -14.57 -6.28 26.68
CA LEU A 90 -14.00 -6.04 28.01
C LEU A 90 -14.25 -4.61 28.51
N CYS A 91 -14.08 -3.60 27.64
CA CYS A 91 -14.42 -2.21 27.97
C CYS A 91 -15.91 -2.05 28.30
N GLY A 92 -16.79 -2.69 27.53
CA GLY A 92 -18.23 -2.68 27.80
C GLY A 92 -18.59 -3.29 29.17
N LEU A 93 -17.97 -4.42 29.51
CA LEU A 93 -18.13 -5.04 30.83
C LEU A 93 -17.63 -4.14 31.97
N ALA A 94 -16.46 -3.53 31.80
CA ALA A 94 -15.90 -2.62 32.79
C ALA A 94 -16.80 -1.39 33.03
N LEU A 95 -17.36 -0.81 31.96
CA LEU A 95 -18.34 0.27 32.04
C LEU A 95 -19.60 -0.19 32.77
N GLY A 96 -20.13 -1.38 32.45
CA GLY A 96 -21.31 -1.94 33.12
C GLY A 96 -21.10 -2.10 34.63
N VAL A 97 -19.95 -2.63 35.04
CA VAL A 97 -19.58 -2.76 36.47
C VAL A 97 -19.48 -1.38 37.13
N GLY A 98 -18.86 -0.40 36.45
CA GLY A 98 -18.77 0.98 36.95
C GLY A 98 -20.15 1.63 37.16
N VAL A 99 -21.07 1.45 36.22
CA VAL A 99 -22.45 1.95 36.32
C VAL A 99 -23.18 1.28 37.49
N LEU A 100 -23.06 -0.04 37.64
CA LEU A 100 -23.67 -0.75 38.77
C LEU A 100 -23.14 -0.25 40.11
N ALA A 101 -21.83 -0.03 40.23
CA ALA A 101 -21.23 0.52 41.44
C ALA A 101 -21.77 1.93 41.77
N LEU A 102 -21.92 2.79 40.76
CA LEU A 102 -22.51 4.12 40.93
C LEU A 102 -23.98 4.05 41.38
N VAL A 103 -24.77 3.13 40.79
CA VAL A 103 -26.17 2.93 41.19
C VAL A 103 -26.27 2.49 42.64
N VAL A 104 -25.46 1.51 43.05
CA VAL A 104 -25.44 1.03 44.45
C VAL A 104 -25.01 2.15 45.41
N ALA A 105 -23.99 2.93 45.05
CA ALA A 105 -23.56 4.06 45.85
C ALA A 105 -24.66 5.13 46.02
N LEU A 106 -25.40 5.45 44.95
CA LEU A 106 -26.53 6.38 44.98
C LEU A 106 -27.68 5.85 45.85
N ILE A 107 -28.01 4.57 45.74
CA ILE A 107 -29.04 3.95 46.59
C ILE A 107 -28.63 4.02 48.06
N ALA A 108 -27.37 3.68 48.37
CA ALA A 108 -26.85 3.74 49.74
C ALA A 108 -26.90 5.16 50.33
N LEU A 109 -26.58 6.18 49.51
CA LEU A 109 -26.67 7.59 49.88
C LEU A 109 -28.12 8.04 50.13
N LEU A 110 -29.09 7.58 49.32
CA LEU A 110 -30.51 7.93 49.45
C LEU A 110 -31.24 7.18 50.56
N SER A 111 -30.74 5.99 50.93
CA SER A 111 -31.29 5.17 52.02
C SER A 111 -30.86 5.62 53.43
N LYS A 112 -30.06 6.67 53.53
CA LYS A 112 -29.50 7.22 54.77
C LYS A 112 -30.19 8.54 55.11
#